data_AF-A0A418VW13-F1
#
_entry.id   AF-A0A418VW13-F1
#
_cell.length_a   1.000
_cell.length_b   1.000
_cell.length_c   1.000
_cell.angle_alpha   90.00
_cell.angle_beta   90.00
_cell.angle_gamma   90.00
#
_symmetry.space_group_name_H-M   'P 1'
#
loop_
_entity.id
_entity.type
_entity.pdbx_description
1 polymer ?
#
loop_
_entity_poly.entity_id
_entity_poly.type
_entity_poly.pdbx_seq_one_letter_code
_entity_poly.pdbx_strand_id
1 'polypeptide(L)'
;MRRMRGLASGLALAGALTTSGMAGGGAVWAAEPPRPDEGNAKAIIAERCSTCHERQADGTLNRIDHVRKTPEGWTMTLFRMNQIHGANLSAADSRALVAYLSSRQGLAPEEAAPFRYILERQPSMVETPIAEGDLSVMCARCHSAARFGLQRRDADEWRRLANFHLGQFPTTEYSALGRDRKWWEIASTQTPELLGQKFPMKTAEWADWQKAAKPDLAGVWAISGHRPGLGTYGGTATVAPDGDGYSVRYDLTDAVGQPLTGTGRALVYTGFEWRGATTLGGKELREVFAASKDGQTLAGRWFLADHDEVGASVTAVKTTTAPATILGFSQEHLKTGASARVTVWGSGLDGGPVDFGPGVTVKPVSQSATAVVVEVAAAANAAPGPRKVSVGKATGMGFTVYAALDSVAVEPAFTIARVGGNGGTTAPVSAQFEAVGYLNGPDGKAGTEDDIRVGALPAAWTLEPFNDAAKLMEDVKFAGTIAASGLFAPAAAGPNPQRAFSTNNIGDLKVVATVRDGAASLTGEGRLISTVQRWNDPPIR
;
A
#
# COMPACT_ATOMS: atom_id res chain seq x y z
N MET A 1 -69.66 25.38 2.96
CA MET A 1 -70.68 24.37 3.35
C MET A 1 -69.97 23.02 3.34
N ARG A 2 -69.93 22.15 4.35
CA ARG A 2 -70.63 22.00 5.62
C ARG A 2 -69.71 21.16 6.54
N ARG A 3 -69.69 21.50 7.82
CA ARG A 3 -69.05 20.78 8.93
C ARG A 3 -69.80 19.48 9.25
N MET A 4 -69.14 18.52 9.93
CA MET A 4 -69.46 17.99 11.28
C MET A 4 -68.47 16.85 11.63
N ARG A 5 -67.66 16.96 12.69
CA ARG A 5 -67.89 16.48 14.09
C ARG A 5 -68.08 14.96 14.16
N GLY A 6 -67.40 14.16 14.98
CA GLY A 6 -66.43 14.35 16.08
C GLY A 6 -66.40 13.04 16.91
N LEU A 7 -65.41 12.84 17.78
CA LEU A 7 -65.52 12.34 19.16
C LEU A 7 -64.16 11.88 19.71
N ALA A 8 -63.90 12.34 20.92
CA ALA A 8 -62.74 12.07 21.74
C ALA A 8 -62.86 10.71 22.46
N SER A 9 -61.74 10.11 22.82
CA SER A 9 -61.53 9.42 24.11
C SER A 9 -60.05 9.25 24.35
N GLY A 10 -59.56 9.81 25.46
CA GLY A 10 -58.19 9.63 25.92
C GLY A 10 -58.00 8.30 26.63
N LEU A 11 -56.75 7.82 26.62
CA LEU A 11 -56.26 6.89 27.62
C LEU A 11 -54.81 7.28 27.93
N ALA A 12 -54.61 7.76 29.16
CA ALA A 12 -53.29 7.96 29.74
C ALA A 12 -52.70 6.60 30.11
N LEU A 13 -51.46 6.34 29.71
CA LEU A 13 -50.65 5.27 30.28
C LEU A 13 -49.40 5.87 30.91
N ALA A 14 -49.40 5.90 32.24
CA ALA A 14 -48.21 6.06 33.06
C ALA A 14 -47.35 4.80 32.96
N GLY A 15 -46.03 4.94 32.89
CA GLY A 15 -45.11 3.81 32.81
C GLY A 15 -43.67 4.18 33.14
N ALA A 16 -43.38 4.18 34.45
CA ALA A 16 -42.11 3.87 35.11
C ALA A 16 -40.81 4.56 34.63
N LEU A 17 -40.38 5.57 35.40
CA LEU A 17 -38.95 5.86 35.58
C LEU A 17 -38.34 4.72 36.41
N THR A 18 -37.44 3.95 35.81
CA THR A 18 -36.47 3.12 36.55
C THR A 18 -35.14 3.87 36.63
N THR A 19 -34.85 4.34 37.84
CA THR A 19 -33.50 4.69 38.26
C THR A 19 -32.66 3.41 38.33
N SER A 20 -31.50 3.37 37.68
CA SER A 20 -30.52 2.31 37.88
C SER A 20 -29.12 2.89 37.92
N GLY A 21 -28.65 3.05 39.15
CA GLY A 21 -27.33 2.67 39.64
C GLY A 21 -26.11 2.99 38.78
N MET A 22 -25.42 4.07 39.15
CA MET A 22 -23.96 4.11 39.09
C MET A 22 -23.39 3.19 40.16
N ALA A 23 -22.71 2.11 39.75
CA ALA A 23 -21.56 1.52 40.45
C ALA A 23 -21.04 0.32 39.65
N GLY A 24 -19.76 0.34 39.28
CA GLY A 24 -19.08 -0.82 38.74
C GLY A 24 -18.00 -0.44 37.73
N GLY A 25 -16.84 0.01 38.23
CA GLY A 25 -15.61 0.02 37.46
C GLY A 25 -15.25 -1.41 37.07
N GLY A 26 -15.72 -1.84 35.91
CA GLY A 26 -15.24 -3.06 35.26
C GLY A 26 -13.90 -2.75 34.62
N ALA A 27 -12.88 -3.50 35.03
CA ALA A 27 -11.67 -3.63 34.23
C ALA A 27 -12.07 -3.84 32.76
N VAL A 28 -11.54 -3.04 31.85
CA VAL A 28 -11.69 -3.26 30.42
C VAL A 28 -10.88 -4.52 30.12
N TRP A 29 -11.53 -5.68 30.18
CA TRP A 29 -10.97 -6.90 29.61
C TRP A 29 -10.81 -6.60 28.12
N ALA A 30 -9.57 -6.45 27.66
CA ALA A 30 -9.27 -6.34 26.24
C ALA A 30 -9.95 -7.52 25.55
N ALA A 31 -10.92 -7.22 24.67
CA ALA A 31 -11.60 -8.25 23.91
C ALA A 31 -10.53 -9.03 23.13
N GLU A 32 -10.54 -10.36 23.23
CA GLU A 32 -9.62 -11.20 22.48
C GLU A 32 -9.82 -10.89 20.99
N PRO A 33 -8.74 -10.64 20.22
CA PRO A 33 -8.88 -10.21 18.84
C PRO A 33 -9.66 -11.26 18.05
N PRO A 34 -10.51 -10.83 17.10
CA PRO A 34 -11.34 -11.74 16.36
C PRO A 34 -10.53 -12.88 15.70
N ARG A 35 -11.02 -14.11 15.78
CA ARG A 35 -10.34 -15.31 15.29
C ARG A 35 -11.14 -16.03 14.20
N PRO A 36 -10.48 -16.71 13.24
CA PRO A 36 -11.17 -17.53 12.27
C PRO A 36 -11.90 -18.71 12.93
N ASP A 37 -13.04 -19.10 12.36
CA ASP A 37 -13.72 -20.34 12.71
C ASP A 37 -12.88 -21.56 12.27
N GLU A 38 -12.04 -22.04 13.19
CA GLU A 38 -11.19 -23.20 12.95
C GLU A 38 -11.97 -24.50 12.69
N GLY A 39 -13.17 -24.64 13.28
CA GLY A 39 -13.99 -25.84 13.15
C GLY A 39 -14.46 -26.00 11.71
N ASN A 40 -15.03 -24.93 11.15
CA ASN A 40 -15.43 -24.89 9.75
C ASN A 40 -14.25 -25.12 8.81
N ALA A 41 -13.12 -24.42 9.03
CA ALA A 41 -11.94 -24.59 8.18
C ALA A 41 -11.39 -26.04 8.18
N LYS A 42 -11.34 -26.69 9.35
CA LYS A 42 -10.92 -28.10 9.46
C LYS A 42 -11.90 -29.05 8.75
N ALA A 43 -13.20 -28.78 8.83
CA ALA A 43 -14.21 -29.54 8.10
C ALA A 43 -14.02 -29.42 6.58
N ILE A 44 -13.82 -28.20 6.07
CA ILE A 44 -13.52 -27.96 4.65
C ILE A 44 -12.25 -28.71 4.22
N ILE A 45 -11.18 -28.67 5.02
CA ILE A 45 -9.92 -29.39 4.71
C ILE A 45 -10.15 -30.92 4.65
N ALA A 46 -10.92 -31.45 5.59
CA ALA A 46 -11.25 -32.87 5.63
C ALA A 46 -12.04 -33.29 4.37
N GLU A 47 -13.04 -32.50 3.99
CA GLU A 47 -13.94 -32.80 2.88
C GLU A 47 -13.31 -32.54 1.50
N ARG A 48 -12.56 -31.44 1.35
CA ARG A 48 -12.13 -30.90 0.05
C ARG A 48 -10.66 -31.09 -0.26
N CYS A 49 -9.80 -31.22 0.75
CA CYS A 49 -8.35 -31.28 0.56
C CYS A 49 -7.77 -32.68 0.80
N SER A 50 -8.30 -33.41 1.79
CA SER A 50 -7.71 -34.68 2.26
C SER A 50 -7.84 -35.85 1.28
N THR A 51 -8.62 -35.70 0.21
CA THR A 51 -8.69 -36.68 -0.89
C THR A 51 -7.41 -36.74 -1.72
N CYS A 52 -6.66 -35.63 -1.78
CA CYS A 52 -5.41 -35.51 -2.53
C CYS A 52 -4.20 -35.25 -1.62
N HIS A 53 -4.41 -34.52 -0.52
CA HIS A 53 -3.38 -34.24 0.46
C HIS A 53 -3.39 -35.31 1.55
N GLU A 54 -2.55 -36.33 1.37
CA GLU A 54 -2.43 -37.43 2.31
C GLU A 54 -2.04 -36.95 3.71
N ARG A 55 -2.77 -37.45 4.72
CA ARG A 55 -2.42 -37.26 6.12
C ARG A 55 -1.25 -38.15 6.49
N GLN A 56 -0.18 -37.55 6.96
CA GLN A 56 1.05 -38.21 7.40
C GLN A 56 0.88 -38.78 8.82
N ALA A 57 1.82 -39.65 9.22
CA ALA A 57 1.79 -40.33 10.52
C ALA A 57 1.83 -39.37 11.73
N ASP A 58 2.44 -38.19 11.57
CA ASP A 58 2.48 -37.13 12.59
C ASP A 58 1.21 -36.25 12.62
N GLY A 59 0.21 -36.60 11.80
CA GLY A 59 -1.06 -35.90 11.69
C GLY A 59 -1.04 -34.70 10.75
N THR A 60 0.10 -34.32 10.17
CA THR A 60 0.20 -33.26 9.16
C THR A 60 -0.40 -33.69 7.82
N LEU A 61 -0.75 -32.73 6.97
CA LEU A 61 -1.19 -32.95 5.60
C LEU A 61 -0.03 -32.66 4.63
N ASN A 62 0.26 -33.63 3.77
CA ASN A 62 1.28 -33.51 2.74
C ASN A 62 1.11 -32.21 1.95
N ARG A 63 2.20 -31.50 1.68
CA ARG A 63 2.27 -30.15 1.09
C ARG A 63 1.71 -29.04 1.95
N ILE A 64 0.47 -29.18 2.45
CA ILE A 64 -0.24 -28.09 3.14
C ILE A 64 0.56 -27.64 4.35
N ASP A 65 0.91 -28.53 5.28
CA ASP A 65 1.60 -28.18 6.54
C ASP A 65 3.11 -27.90 6.38
N HIS A 66 3.66 -27.98 5.17
CA HIS A 66 5.10 -27.82 4.89
C HIS A 66 5.45 -26.52 4.15
N VAL A 67 4.52 -25.56 4.12
CA VAL A 67 4.77 -24.22 3.56
C VAL A 67 4.13 -23.15 4.45
N ARG A 68 4.79 -22.01 4.58
CA ARG A 68 4.19 -20.78 5.10
C ARG A 68 4.22 -19.67 4.06
N LYS A 69 3.21 -18.80 4.09
CA LYS A 69 3.05 -17.69 3.13
C LYS A 69 2.08 -16.63 3.64
N THR A 70 2.04 -15.49 2.96
CA THR A 70 1.09 -14.41 3.20
C THR A 70 -0.36 -14.82 2.88
N PRO A 71 -1.37 -14.04 3.33
CA PRO A 71 -2.77 -14.28 2.98
C PRO A 71 -3.01 -14.30 1.46
N GLU A 72 -2.34 -13.42 0.72
CA GLU A 72 -2.37 -13.38 -0.74
C GLU A 72 -1.76 -14.64 -1.35
N GLY A 73 -0.66 -15.15 -0.78
CA GLY A 73 -0.04 -16.41 -1.22
C GLY A 73 -0.95 -17.62 -1.00
N TRP A 74 -1.70 -17.66 0.10
CA TRP A 74 -2.70 -18.70 0.36
C TRP A 74 -3.87 -18.59 -0.61
N THR A 75 -4.37 -17.38 -0.84
CA THR A 75 -5.40 -17.10 -1.87
C THR A 75 -4.97 -17.62 -3.23
N MET A 76 -3.74 -17.34 -3.67
CA MET A 76 -3.21 -17.84 -4.95
C MET A 76 -3.09 -19.36 -5.00
N THR A 77 -2.80 -20.00 -3.87
CA THR A 77 -2.70 -21.47 -3.78
C THR A 77 -4.07 -22.11 -3.92
N LEU A 78 -5.06 -21.64 -3.16
CA LEU A 78 -6.44 -22.14 -3.23
C LEU A 78 -7.08 -21.85 -4.59
N PHE A 79 -6.85 -20.67 -5.17
CA PHE A 79 -7.27 -20.35 -6.53
C PHE A 79 -6.73 -21.38 -7.53
N ARG A 80 -5.43 -21.71 -7.44
CA ARG A 80 -4.85 -22.74 -8.30
C ARG A 80 -5.46 -24.13 -8.07
N MET A 81 -5.76 -24.50 -6.83
CA MET A 81 -6.42 -25.78 -6.54
C MET A 81 -7.82 -25.85 -7.17
N ASN A 82 -8.57 -24.75 -7.12
CA ASN A 82 -9.86 -24.66 -7.80
C ASN A 82 -9.73 -24.73 -9.32
N GLN A 83 -8.85 -23.90 -9.90
CA GLN A 83 -8.77 -23.73 -11.36
C GLN A 83 -8.09 -24.91 -12.07
N ILE A 84 -7.02 -25.47 -11.50
CA ILE A 84 -6.22 -26.52 -12.14
C ILE A 84 -6.64 -27.92 -11.68
N HIS A 85 -7.03 -28.07 -10.42
CA HIS A 85 -7.27 -29.39 -9.80
C HIS A 85 -8.72 -29.64 -9.38
N GLY A 86 -9.64 -28.70 -9.66
CA GLY A 86 -11.08 -28.92 -9.46
C GLY A 86 -11.50 -29.08 -7.99
N ALA A 87 -10.80 -28.43 -7.04
CA ALA A 87 -11.08 -28.57 -5.60
C ALA A 87 -12.50 -28.10 -5.17
N ASN A 88 -13.20 -27.36 -6.04
CA ASN A 88 -14.60 -26.94 -5.88
C ASN A 88 -14.87 -26.18 -4.56
N LEU A 89 -13.97 -25.26 -4.20
CA LEU A 89 -14.15 -24.39 -3.03
C LEU A 89 -15.00 -23.17 -3.40
N SER A 90 -16.01 -22.87 -2.60
CA SER A 90 -16.76 -21.62 -2.75
C SER A 90 -15.90 -20.40 -2.34
N ALA A 91 -16.39 -19.19 -2.63
CA ALA A 91 -15.72 -17.97 -2.17
C ALA A 91 -15.72 -17.87 -0.63
N ALA A 92 -16.74 -18.39 0.04
CA ALA A 92 -16.80 -18.43 1.51
C ALA A 92 -15.78 -19.42 2.08
N ASP A 93 -15.70 -20.63 1.51
CA ASP A 93 -14.71 -21.64 1.90
C ASP A 93 -13.29 -21.12 1.71
N SER A 94 -13.03 -20.47 0.57
CA SER A 94 -11.72 -19.88 0.28
C SER A 94 -11.34 -18.84 1.32
N ARG A 95 -12.26 -17.94 1.72
CA ARG A 95 -11.98 -16.94 2.77
C ARG A 95 -11.71 -17.60 4.12
N ALA A 96 -12.52 -18.59 4.51
CA ALA A 96 -12.34 -19.32 5.76
C ALA A 96 -10.97 -20.04 5.80
N LEU A 97 -10.59 -20.71 4.71
CA LEU A 97 -9.30 -21.38 4.57
C LEU A 97 -8.13 -20.40 4.55
N VAL A 98 -8.23 -19.24 3.87
CA VAL A 98 -7.17 -18.22 3.91
C VAL A 98 -6.96 -17.73 5.33
N ALA A 99 -8.04 -17.43 6.07
CA ALA A 99 -7.93 -16.97 7.45
C ALA A 99 -7.28 -18.03 8.36
N TYR A 100 -7.72 -19.29 8.24
CA TYR A 100 -7.16 -20.42 8.99
C TYR A 100 -5.70 -20.73 8.65
N LEU A 101 -5.35 -20.81 7.36
CA LEU A 101 -3.99 -21.12 6.92
C LEU A 101 -3.04 -19.97 7.22
N SER A 102 -3.48 -18.72 7.13
CA SER A 102 -2.65 -17.56 7.49
C SER A 102 -2.39 -17.47 9.00
N SER A 103 -3.34 -17.87 9.85
CA SER A 103 -3.12 -17.88 11.30
C SER A 103 -2.14 -18.98 11.72
N ARG A 104 -2.23 -20.17 11.10
CA ARG A 104 -1.40 -21.33 11.45
C ARG A 104 -0.05 -21.35 10.74
N GLN A 105 0.00 -20.82 9.52
CA GLN A 105 1.12 -20.95 8.57
C GLN A 105 1.34 -19.64 7.80
N GLY A 106 1.28 -18.53 8.53
CA GLY A 106 1.62 -17.20 8.04
C GLY A 106 3.12 -16.90 8.12
N LEU A 107 3.46 -15.63 7.92
CA LEU A 107 4.81 -15.11 8.11
C LEU A 107 4.87 -14.27 9.39
N ALA A 108 6.03 -14.19 10.03
CA ALA A 108 6.29 -13.16 11.03
C ALA A 108 6.41 -11.78 10.36
N PRO A 109 6.21 -10.67 11.11
CA PRO A 109 6.40 -9.32 10.56
C PRO A 109 7.76 -9.12 9.88
N GLU A 110 8.84 -9.60 10.51
CA GLU A 110 10.21 -9.54 9.96
C GLU A 110 10.37 -10.28 8.63
N GLU A 111 9.64 -11.39 8.47
CA GLU A 111 9.73 -12.23 7.28
C GLU A 111 9.04 -11.60 6.07
N ALA A 112 8.02 -10.76 6.30
CA ALA A 112 7.25 -10.07 5.27
C ALA A 112 7.82 -8.68 4.94
N ALA A 113 8.47 -8.02 5.89
CA ALA A 113 8.92 -6.63 5.80
C ALA A 113 9.67 -6.27 4.50
N PRO A 114 10.65 -7.07 4.00
CA PRO A 114 11.43 -6.70 2.82
C PRO A 114 10.63 -6.67 1.50
N PHE A 115 9.46 -7.31 1.48
CA PHE A 115 8.71 -7.57 0.26
C PHE A 115 7.31 -6.96 0.26
N ARG A 116 6.99 -6.10 1.24
CA ARG A 116 5.64 -5.56 1.41
C ARG A 116 5.10 -4.79 0.21
N TYR A 117 5.96 -4.12 -0.56
CA TYR A 117 5.59 -3.35 -1.75
C TYR A 117 4.70 -4.16 -2.73
N ILE A 118 4.93 -5.47 -2.85
CA ILE A 118 4.17 -6.31 -3.77
C ILE A 118 2.76 -6.61 -3.24
N LEU A 119 2.62 -6.72 -1.90
CA LEU A 119 1.34 -6.88 -1.22
C LEU A 119 0.54 -5.58 -1.29
N GLU A 120 1.24 -4.46 -1.10
CA GLU A 120 0.73 -3.09 -1.13
C GLU A 120 0.42 -2.59 -2.55
N ARG A 121 0.69 -3.43 -3.56
CA ARG A 121 0.48 -3.13 -4.99
C ARG A 121 1.16 -1.84 -5.41
N GLN A 122 2.32 -1.55 -4.81
CA GLN A 122 3.04 -0.33 -5.06
C GLN A 122 3.47 -0.28 -6.54
N PRO A 123 3.04 0.75 -7.30
CA PRO A 123 3.44 0.89 -8.69
C PRO A 123 4.93 1.23 -8.76
N SER A 124 5.53 1.02 -9.94
CA SER A 124 6.86 1.53 -10.27
C SER A 124 8.02 0.98 -9.43
N MET A 125 7.82 -0.15 -8.75
CA MET A 125 8.88 -0.83 -8.01
C MET A 125 9.81 -1.56 -8.97
N VAL A 126 11.10 -1.22 -8.90
CA VAL A 126 12.18 -1.94 -9.57
C VAL A 126 12.86 -2.82 -8.54
N GLU A 127 12.73 -4.13 -8.68
CA GLU A 127 13.36 -5.07 -7.76
C GLU A 127 14.89 -5.09 -7.98
N THR A 128 15.65 -4.99 -6.89
CA THR A 128 17.09 -5.22 -6.93
C THR A 128 17.37 -6.68 -7.31
N PRO A 129 18.17 -6.95 -8.35
CA PRO A 129 18.50 -8.31 -8.74
C PRO A 129 19.17 -9.11 -7.61
N ILE A 130 18.72 -10.34 -7.40
CA ILE A 130 19.31 -11.32 -6.48
C ILE A 130 20.28 -12.18 -7.30
N ALA A 131 21.56 -11.78 -7.30
CA ALA A 131 22.61 -12.42 -8.09
C ALA A 131 23.04 -13.79 -7.53
N GLU A 132 22.91 -14.00 -6.22
CA GLU A 132 23.29 -15.26 -5.58
C GLU A 132 22.50 -16.44 -6.16
N GLY A 133 23.22 -17.43 -6.70
CA GLY A 133 22.63 -18.59 -7.38
C GLY A 133 21.75 -18.23 -8.58
N ASP A 134 21.96 -17.05 -9.19
CA ASP A 134 21.16 -16.54 -10.31
C ASP A 134 19.65 -16.49 -10.01
N LEU A 135 19.24 -16.28 -8.75
CA LEU A 135 17.83 -16.36 -8.35
C LEU A 135 16.91 -15.42 -9.13
N SER A 136 17.35 -14.20 -9.47
CA SER A 136 16.54 -13.32 -10.33
C SER A 136 16.31 -13.89 -11.73
N VAL A 137 17.33 -14.55 -12.30
CA VAL A 137 17.23 -15.19 -13.61
C VAL A 137 16.36 -16.46 -13.54
N MET A 138 16.60 -17.29 -12.54
CA MET A 138 15.94 -18.58 -12.40
C MET A 138 14.47 -18.45 -11.97
N CYS A 139 14.15 -17.44 -11.16
CA CYS A 139 12.87 -17.36 -10.44
C CYS A 139 12.06 -16.08 -10.72
N ALA A 140 12.69 -14.96 -11.13
CA ALA A 140 12.03 -13.64 -11.13
C ALA A 140 11.77 -13.02 -12.52
N ARG A 141 12.11 -13.72 -13.62
CA ARG A 141 11.86 -13.22 -14.98
C ARG A 141 10.41 -13.32 -15.46
N CYS A 142 9.57 -14.07 -14.73
CA CYS A 142 8.14 -14.27 -15.07
C CYS A 142 7.20 -13.53 -14.09
N HIS A 143 7.59 -13.45 -12.83
CA HIS A 143 6.87 -12.78 -11.74
C HIS A 143 7.87 -12.24 -10.74
N SER A 144 7.43 -11.41 -9.79
CA SER A 144 8.31 -10.78 -8.81
C SER A 144 9.17 -11.78 -8.02
N ALA A 145 10.37 -11.36 -7.66
CA ALA A 145 11.20 -12.05 -6.69
C ALA A 145 10.53 -12.08 -5.31
N ALA A 146 9.79 -11.01 -4.97
CA ALA A 146 8.97 -10.96 -3.77
C ALA A 146 8.01 -12.15 -3.63
N ARG A 147 7.49 -12.70 -4.74
CA ARG A 147 6.57 -13.86 -4.67
C ARG A 147 7.20 -15.10 -4.05
N PHE A 148 8.48 -15.37 -4.28
CA PHE A 148 9.18 -16.45 -3.58
C PHE A 148 9.75 -15.99 -2.23
N GLY A 149 10.16 -14.71 -2.13
CA GLY A 149 10.62 -14.11 -0.87
C GLY A 149 9.56 -14.07 0.24
N LEU A 150 8.29 -14.05 -0.11
CA LEU A 150 7.12 -14.10 0.79
C LEU A 150 6.62 -15.53 1.07
N GLN A 151 7.49 -16.52 0.96
CA GLN A 151 7.19 -17.90 1.31
C GLN A 151 8.32 -18.50 2.13
N ARG A 152 8.00 -19.52 2.93
CA ARG A 152 8.96 -20.27 3.75
C ARG A 152 8.70 -21.75 3.57
N ARG A 153 9.73 -22.50 3.20
CA ARG A 153 9.68 -23.94 2.87
C ARG A 153 11.04 -24.58 3.10
N ASP A 154 11.05 -25.89 3.32
CA ASP A 154 12.28 -26.67 3.28
C ASP A 154 12.69 -26.99 1.83
N ALA A 155 13.95 -27.40 1.64
CA ALA A 155 14.52 -27.63 0.31
C ALA A 155 13.69 -28.63 -0.54
N ASP A 156 13.14 -29.68 0.07
CA ASP A 156 12.28 -30.65 -0.64
C ASP A 156 10.98 -30.01 -1.15
N GLU A 157 10.37 -29.11 -0.39
CA GLU A 157 9.16 -28.38 -0.81
C GLU A 157 9.45 -27.33 -1.88
N TRP A 158 10.65 -26.73 -1.86
CA TRP A 158 11.16 -25.92 -2.96
C TRP A 158 11.43 -26.77 -4.21
N ARG A 159 11.97 -27.98 -4.07
CA ARG A 159 12.20 -28.91 -5.20
C ARG A 159 10.88 -29.33 -5.84
N ARG A 160 9.85 -29.62 -5.03
CA ARG A 160 8.49 -29.87 -5.54
C ARG A 160 7.91 -28.66 -6.27
N LEU A 161 8.22 -27.44 -5.82
CA LEU A 161 7.82 -26.22 -6.53
C LEU A 161 8.52 -26.10 -7.88
N ALA A 162 9.81 -26.42 -7.98
CA ALA A 162 10.52 -26.42 -9.25
C ALA A 162 9.94 -27.44 -10.24
N ASN A 163 9.64 -28.66 -9.77
CA ASN A 163 8.93 -29.68 -10.54
C ASN A 163 7.57 -29.16 -11.03
N PHE A 164 6.79 -28.51 -10.16
CA PHE A 164 5.51 -27.92 -10.55
C PHE A 164 5.68 -26.87 -11.66
N HIS A 165 6.69 -25.99 -11.59
CA HIS A 165 6.89 -24.97 -12.62
C HIS A 165 7.20 -25.58 -13.98
N LEU A 166 8.11 -26.56 -14.05
CA LEU A 166 8.44 -27.20 -15.33
C LEU A 166 7.27 -28.07 -15.84
N GLY A 167 6.61 -28.82 -14.95
CA GLY A 167 5.47 -29.66 -15.32
C GLY A 167 4.27 -28.85 -15.81
N GLN A 168 4.00 -27.69 -15.19
CA GLN A 168 2.88 -26.83 -15.57
C GLN A 168 3.22 -25.91 -16.76
N PHE A 169 4.47 -25.47 -16.86
CA PHE A 169 4.96 -24.55 -17.88
C PHE A 169 6.21 -25.13 -18.55
N PRO A 170 6.09 -26.19 -19.37
CA PRO A 170 7.23 -26.91 -19.93
C PRO A 170 8.12 -26.03 -20.83
N THR A 171 7.55 -24.98 -21.42
CA THR A 171 8.31 -24.02 -22.24
C THR A 171 9.21 -23.09 -21.42
N THR A 172 9.15 -23.13 -20.08
CA THR A 172 9.97 -22.29 -19.20
C THR A 172 11.46 -22.46 -19.52
N GLU A 173 11.94 -23.70 -19.67
CA GLU A 173 13.36 -23.96 -19.98
C GLU A 173 13.76 -23.57 -21.41
N TYR A 174 12.81 -23.34 -22.32
CA TYR A 174 13.07 -22.94 -23.71
C TYR A 174 13.04 -21.42 -23.94
N SER A 175 12.58 -20.66 -22.95
CA SER A 175 12.49 -19.20 -23.03
C SER A 175 13.85 -18.52 -22.79
N ALA A 176 13.93 -17.21 -23.04
CA ALA A 176 15.12 -16.42 -22.73
C ALA A 176 15.53 -16.60 -21.27
N LEU A 177 16.84 -16.73 -21.02
CA LEU A 177 17.44 -17.04 -19.72
C LEU A 177 17.09 -18.43 -19.14
N GLY A 178 16.38 -19.28 -19.90
CA GLY A 178 16.23 -20.71 -19.64
C GLY A 178 17.07 -21.55 -20.60
N ARG A 179 16.94 -21.29 -21.91
CA ARG A 179 17.56 -22.11 -22.98
C ARG A 179 19.07 -21.96 -23.11
N ASP A 180 19.64 -20.98 -22.42
CA ASP A 180 21.07 -20.66 -22.40
C ASP A 180 21.85 -21.50 -21.37
N ARG A 181 21.16 -22.37 -20.62
CA ARG A 181 21.72 -23.15 -19.52
C ARG A 181 21.04 -24.52 -19.39
N LYS A 182 21.63 -25.39 -18.57
CA LYS A 182 20.98 -26.63 -18.13
C LYS A 182 19.92 -26.33 -17.06
N TRP A 183 18.86 -25.65 -17.48
CA TRP A 183 17.89 -25.05 -16.56
C TRP A 183 17.32 -26.07 -15.57
N TRP A 184 16.93 -27.26 -16.04
CA TRP A 184 16.38 -28.29 -15.16
C TRP A 184 17.38 -28.86 -14.15
N GLU A 185 18.64 -29.05 -14.54
CA GLU A 185 19.70 -29.52 -13.63
C GLU A 185 19.85 -28.55 -12.45
N ILE A 186 19.90 -27.24 -12.73
CA ILE A 186 20.03 -26.18 -11.72
C ILE A 186 18.75 -26.07 -10.88
N ALA A 187 17.58 -26.00 -11.52
CA ALA A 187 16.29 -25.76 -10.86
C ALA A 187 15.84 -26.94 -9.98
N SER A 188 16.26 -28.17 -10.27
CA SER A 188 15.89 -29.37 -9.49
C SER A 188 16.89 -29.70 -8.38
N THR A 189 18.10 -29.13 -8.41
CA THR A 189 19.18 -29.43 -7.46
C THR A 189 19.61 -28.19 -6.66
N GLN A 190 20.34 -27.27 -7.27
CA GLN A 190 20.99 -26.14 -6.59
C GLN A 190 19.99 -25.09 -6.11
N THR A 191 19.00 -24.73 -6.93
CA THR A 191 18.02 -23.67 -6.60
C THR A 191 17.18 -24.01 -5.36
N PRO A 192 16.64 -25.23 -5.20
CA PRO A 192 15.87 -25.59 -4.00
C PRO A 192 16.68 -25.55 -2.70
N GLU A 193 17.94 -25.98 -2.73
CA GLU A 193 18.82 -25.93 -1.54
C GLU A 193 19.08 -24.49 -1.12
N LEU A 194 19.39 -23.62 -2.08
CA LEU A 194 19.62 -22.20 -1.83
C LEU A 194 18.36 -21.51 -1.28
N LEU A 195 17.19 -21.79 -1.87
CA LEU A 195 15.91 -21.25 -1.39
C LEU A 195 15.54 -21.80 0.00
N GLY A 196 15.84 -23.06 0.29
CA GLY A 196 15.64 -23.65 1.61
C GLY A 196 16.52 -23.01 2.68
N GLN A 197 17.74 -22.60 2.34
CA GLN A 197 18.63 -21.87 3.25
C GLN A 197 18.18 -20.41 3.46
N LYS A 198 17.78 -19.72 2.40
CA LYS A 198 17.35 -18.31 2.47
C LYS A 198 15.97 -18.11 3.07
N PHE A 199 15.06 -19.05 2.80
CA PHE A 199 13.66 -18.96 3.19
C PHE A 199 13.19 -20.28 3.84
N PRO A 200 13.84 -20.70 4.94
CA PRO A 200 13.58 -21.99 5.58
C PRO A 200 12.18 -22.04 6.19
N MET A 201 11.58 -23.24 6.25
CA MET A 201 10.25 -23.42 6.85
C MET A 201 10.23 -22.96 8.32
N LYS A 202 11.30 -23.28 9.06
CA LYS A 202 11.44 -22.97 10.50
C LYS A 202 12.39 -21.79 10.69
N THR A 203 11.91 -20.76 11.37
CA THR A 203 12.66 -19.54 11.71
C THR A 203 12.40 -19.17 13.17
N ALA A 204 13.35 -18.47 13.79
CA ALA A 204 13.20 -18.00 15.16
C ALA A 204 12.08 -16.94 15.23
N GLU A 205 12.05 -16.04 14.24
CA GLU A 205 11.06 -14.98 14.09
C GLU A 205 9.63 -15.55 14.09
N TRP A 206 9.39 -16.63 13.35
CA TRP A 206 8.08 -17.28 13.33
C TRP A 206 7.77 -17.98 14.65
N ALA A 207 8.72 -18.70 15.24
CA ALA A 207 8.52 -19.39 16.51
C ALA A 207 8.20 -18.41 17.65
N ASP A 208 8.85 -17.24 17.67
CA ASP A 208 8.60 -16.18 18.64
C ASP A 208 7.28 -15.48 18.35
N TRP A 209 6.99 -15.18 17.08
CA TRP A 209 5.73 -14.57 16.70
C TRP A 209 4.53 -15.44 17.03
N GLN A 210 4.61 -16.77 16.85
CA GLN A 210 3.53 -17.68 17.23
C GLN A 210 3.17 -17.60 18.72
N LYS A 211 4.18 -17.47 19.59
CA LYS A 211 4.01 -17.38 21.05
C LYS A 211 3.55 -16.00 21.51
N ALA A 212 3.86 -14.95 20.75
CA ALA A 212 3.52 -13.58 21.11
C ALA A 212 2.00 -13.36 21.18
N ALA A 213 1.55 -12.61 22.17
CA ALA A 213 0.18 -12.08 22.20
C ALA A 213 -0.03 -11.17 20.99
N LYS A 214 -1.15 -11.35 20.28
CA LYS A 214 -1.47 -10.50 19.12
C LYS A 214 -2.18 -9.24 19.61
N PRO A 215 -1.79 -8.05 19.12
CA PRO A 215 -2.37 -6.81 19.62
C PRO A 215 -3.84 -6.67 19.22
N ASP A 216 -4.64 -6.08 20.10
CA ASP A 216 -5.94 -5.54 19.72
C ASP A 216 -5.76 -4.19 19.01
N LEU A 217 -6.35 -4.06 17.82
CA LEU A 217 -6.26 -2.86 16.98
C LEU A 217 -7.45 -1.91 17.14
N ALA A 218 -8.44 -2.24 17.99
CA ALA A 218 -9.51 -1.31 18.34
C ALA A 218 -8.97 -0.01 18.95
N GLY A 219 -9.68 1.09 18.69
CA GLY A 219 -9.36 2.42 19.21
C GLY A 219 -9.39 3.51 18.16
N VAL A 220 -8.93 4.69 18.57
CA VAL A 220 -8.78 5.84 17.68
C VAL A 220 -7.32 5.92 17.25
N TRP A 221 -7.12 6.14 15.95
CA TRP A 221 -5.83 6.20 15.30
C TRP A 221 -5.67 7.57 14.66
N ALA A 222 -4.57 8.27 14.95
CA ALA A 222 -4.14 9.41 14.16
C ALA A 222 -3.48 8.90 12.88
N ILE A 223 -3.79 9.52 11.74
CA ILE A 223 -3.34 9.08 10.42
C ILE A 223 -2.69 10.25 9.69
N SER A 224 -1.60 9.95 8.97
CA SER A 224 -1.13 10.78 7.87
C SER A 224 -0.63 9.91 6.72
N GLY A 225 -0.61 10.47 5.52
CA GLY A 225 -0.18 9.78 4.32
C GLY A 225 0.02 10.73 3.15
N HIS A 226 0.49 10.18 2.04
CA HIS A 226 0.68 10.92 0.79
C HIS A 226 0.12 10.14 -0.39
N ARG A 227 -0.72 10.79 -1.18
CA ARG A 227 -1.25 10.26 -2.43
C ARG A 227 -0.64 11.05 -3.59
N PRO A 228 0.23 10.42 -4.41
CA PRO A 228 0.78 11.08 -5.58
C PRO A 228 -0.31 11.71 -6.44
N GLY A 229 -0.12 12.97 -6.84
CA GLY A 229 -1.09 13.75 -7.64
C GLY A 229 -2.28 14.35 -6.88
N LEU A 230 -2.49 13.99 -5.61
CA LEU A 230 -3.42 14.68 -4.70
C LEU A 230 -2.68 15.43 -3.59
N GLY A 231 -1.56 14.90 -3.12
CA GLY A 231 -0.76 15.45 -2.03
C GLY A 231 -0.93 14.70 -0.70
N THR A 232 -0.47 15.34 0.36
CA THR A 232 -0.56 14.83 1.73
C THR A 232 -1.99 14.87 2.26
N TYR A 233 -2.31 13.98 3.19
CA TYR A 233 -3.57 13.99 3.91
C TYR A 233 -3.36 13.50 5.35
N GLY A 234 -4.34 13.75 6.21
CA GLY A 234 -4.32 13.25 7.58
C GLY A 234 -5.58 13.55 8.36
N GLY A 235 -5.66 13.00 9.57
CA GLY A 235 -6.82 13.10 10.44
C GLY A 235 -6.88 11.89 11.37
N THR A 236 -8.07 11.30 11.52
CA THR A 236 -8.27 10.13 12.38
C THR A 236 -9.02 8.98 11.72
N ALA A 237 -8.80 7.77 12.22
CA ALA A 237 -9.68 6.63 12.03
C ALA A 237 -10.19 6.12 13.38
N THR A 238 -11.47 5.75 13.44
CA THR A 238 -12.05 4.98 14.54
C THR A 238 -12.15 3.52 14.11
N VAL A 239 -11.51 2.63 14.85
CA VAL A 239 -11.51 1.18 14.62
C VAL A 239 -12.27 0.52 15.77
N ALA A 240 -13.30 -0.25 15.45
CA ALA A 240 -14.11 -0.96 16.44
C ALA A 240 -14.28 -2.44 16.07
N PRO A 241 -14.28 -3.37 17.05
CA PRO A 241 -14.50 -4.80 16.78
C PRO A 241 -15.83 -5.02 16.05
N ASP A 242 -15.82 -5.91 15.06
CA ASP A 242 -17.00 -6.23 14.24
C ASP A 242 -16.89 -7.67 13.68
N GLY A 243 -17.58 -8.61 14.32
CA GLY A 243 -17.53 -10.02 13.96
C GLY A 243 -16.12 -10.62 14.09
N ASP A 244 -15.61 -11.17 12.98
CA ASP A 244 -14.26 -11.73 12.84
C ASP A 244 -13.20 -10.69 12.39
N GLY A 245 -13.54 -9.40 12.46
CA GLY A 245 -12.65 -8.32 12.09
C GLY A 245 -12.98 -7.00 12.79
N TYR A 246 -12.83 -5.92 12.04
CA TYR A 246 -13.03 -4.56 12.52
C TYR A 246 -13.88 -3.75 11.54
N SER A 247 -14.73 -2.89 12.09
CA SER A 247 -15.31 -1.77 11.37
C SER A 247 -14.38 -0.57 11.48
N VAL A 248 -14.33 0.25 10.43
CA VAL A 248 -13.45 1.41 10.32
C VAL A 248 -14.26 2.62 9.89
N ARG A 249 -14.02 3.76 10.52
CA ARG A 249 -14.57 5.07 10.11
C ARG A 249 -13.43 6.08 10.02
N TYR A 250 -13.25 6.66 8.84
CA TYR A 250 -12.26 7.69 8.54
C TYR A 250 -12.86 9.09 8.63
N ASP A 251 -12.11 9.96 9.29
CA ASP A 251 -12.34 11.41 9.36
C ASP A 251 -11.01 12.11 9.07
N LEU A 252 -10.74 12.27 7.76
CA LEU A 252 -9.49 12.83 7.25
C LEU A 252 -9.75 14.12 6.49
N THR A 253 -8.67 14.86 6.26
CA THR A 253 -8.62 16.05 5.40
C THR A 253 -7.42 15.95 4.47
N ASP A 254 -7.56 16.44 3.25
CA ASP A 254 -6.42 16.60 2.34
C ASP A 254 -5.57 17.85 2.68
N ALA A 255 -4.53 18.08 1.87
CA ALA A 255 -3.60 19.19 2.00
C ALA A 255 -4.27 20.58 2.00
N VAL A 256 -5.42 20.74 1.33
CA VAL A 256 -6.15 22.02 1.26
C VAL A 256 -7.30 22.09 2.27
N GLY A 257 -7.46 21.08 3.11
CA GLY A 257 -8.47 20.99 4.16
C GLY A 257 -9.83 20.47 3.68
N GLN A 258 -9.94 19.89 2.48
CA GLN A 258 -11.18 19.28 2.04
C GLN A 258 -11.40 17.94 2.76
N PRO A 259 -12.65 17.64 3.18
CA PRO A 259 -12.97 16.37 3.83
C PRO A 259 -12.69 15.17 2.94
N LEU A 260 -11.97 14.19 3.50
CA LEU A 260 -11.73 12.88 2.94
C LEU A 260 -12.22 11.83 3.94
N THR A 261 -13.53 11.63 3.98
CA THR A 261 -14.21 10.77 4.96
C THR A 261 -14.62 9.44 4.37
N GLY A 262 -14.82 8.43 5.22
CA GLY A 262 -15.08 7.08 4.74
C GLY A 262 -15.44 6.07 5.81
N THR A 263 -15.90 4.89 5.37
CA THR A 263 -16.19 3.75 6.24
C THR A 263 -15.83 2.44 5.57
N GLY A 264 -15.67 1.37 6.34
CA GLY A 264 -15.65 0.02 5.81
C GLY A 264 -15.26 -1.02 6.85
N ARG A 265 -14.67 -2.12 6.38
CA ARG A 265 -14.33 -3.28 7.20
C ARG A 265 -12.92 -3.77 6.92
N ALA A 266 -12.29 -4.35 7.92
CA ALA A 266 -10.97 -4.96 7.80
C ALA A 266 -10.86 -6.28 8.55
N LEU A 267 -10.05 -7.18 8.01
CA LEU A 267 -9.61 -8.40 8.67
C LEU A 267 -8.13 -8.29 9.01
N VAL A 268 -7.70 -8.96 10.07
CA VAL A 268 -6.29 -9.01 10.49
C VAL A 268 -5.80 -10.45 10.40
N TYR A 269 -4.97 -10.71 9.41
CA TYR A 269 -4.35 -12.02 9.24
C TYR A 269 -3.05 -12.13 10.01
N THR A 270 -2.77 -13.32 10.55
CA THR A 270 -1.53 -13.62 11.29
C THR A 270 -1.27 -12.65 12.48
N GLY A 271 -2.31 -11.92 12.90
CA GLY A 271 -2.28 -10.92 13.99
C GLY A 271 -1.59 -9.59 13.67
N PHE A 272 -1.22 -9.32 12.41
CA PHE A 272 -0.64 -8.02 12.02
C PHE A 272 -0.94 -7.59 10.57
N GLU A 273 -1.28 -8.50 9.67
CA GLU A 273 -1.58 -8.19 8.26
C GLU A 273 -3.01 -7.68 8.12
N TRP A 274 -3.18 -6.38 8.16
CA TRP A 274 -4.46 -5.70 7.98
C TRP A 274 -4.86 -5.70 6.51
N ARG A 275 -6.08 -6.17 6.22
CA ARG A 275 -6.69 -6.14 4.90
C ARG A 275 -8.07 -5.52 4.99
N GLY A 276 -8.18 -4.30 4.49
CA GLY A 276 -9.41 -3.52 4.49
C GLY A 276 -10.09 -3.46 3.12
N ALA A 277 -11.42 -3.37 3.16
CA ALA A 277 -12.25 -2.95 2.04
C ALA A 277 -13.12 -1.78 2.54
N THR A 278 -12.85 -0.59 2.03
CA THR A 278 -13.42 0.65 2.56
C THR A 278 -13.85 1.58 1.43
N THR A 279 -14.74 2.50 1.73
CA THR A 279 -15.10 3.61 0.85
C THR A 279 -14.55 4.89 1.46
N LEU A 280 -13.73 5.64 0.72
CA LEU A 280 -13.14 6.90 1.16
C LEU A 280 -13.32 7.95 0.06
N GLY A 281 -13.87 9.12 0.39
CA GLY A 281 -14.17 10.15 -0.60
C GLY A 281 -15.12 9.66 -1.71
N GLY A 282 -16.01 8.71 -1.40
CA GLY A 282 -16.93 8.08 -2.36
C GLY A 282 -16.28 7.09 -3.33
N LYS A 283 -15.04 6.66 -3.09
CA LYS A 283 -14.33 5.66 -3.90
C LYS A 283 -14.08 4.38 -3.12
N GLU A 284 -14.28 3.23 -3.76
CA GLU A 284 -13.96 1.93 -3.17
C GLU A 284 -12.46 1.67 -3.18
N LEU A 285 -11.93 1.29 -2.03
CA LEU A 285 -10.52 1.09 -1.75
C LEU A 285 -10.23 -0.31 -1.22
N ARG A 286 -9.00 -0.74 -1.43
CA ARG A 286 -8.36 -1.83 -0.68
C ARG A 286 -7.25 -1.26 0.18
N GLU A 287 -7.13 -1.79 1.39
CA GLU A 287 -6.11 -1.39 2.36
C GLU A 287 -5.20 -2.57 2.64
N VAL A 288 -3.90 -2.33 2.60
CA VAL A 288 -2.87 -3.31 2.91
C VAL A 288 -1.91 -2.67 3.89
N PHE A 289 -2.15 -2.89 5.18
CA PHE A 289 -1.32 -2.35 6.25
C PHE A 289 -0.66 -3.48 7.06
N ALA A 290 0.41 -3.15 7.76
CA ALA A 290 1.01 -3.95 8.81
C ALA A 290 0.85 -3.22 10.14
N ALA A 291 0.38 -3.95 11.15
CA ALA A 291 0.48 -3.52 12.53
C ALA A 291 1.86 -3.81 13.11
N SER A 292 2.36 -2.90 13.94
CA SER A 292 3.52 -3.18 14.77
C SER A 292 3.20 -4.29 15.79
N LYS A 293 4.25 -4.97 16.28
CA LYS A 293 4.12 -6.03 17.27
C LYS A 293 3.43 -5.59 18.56
N ASP A 294 3.59 -4.32 18.95
CA ASP A 294 2.97 -3.70 20.13
C ASP A 294 1.56 -3.12 19.85
N GLY A 295 1.07 -3.18 18.61
CA GLY A 295 -0.24 -2.66 18.23
C GLY A 295 -0.39 -1.16 18.34
N GLN A 296 0.71 -0.41 18.30
CA GLN A 296 0.73 1.04 18.43
C GLN A 296 0.81 1.77 17.10
N THR A 297 1.30 1.12 16.04
CA THR A 297 1.42 1.70 14.70
C THR A 297 0.77 0.83 13.63
N LEU A 298 0.24 1.48 12.59
CA LEU A 298 -0.13 0.85 11.33
C LEU A 298 0.64 1.56 10.21
N ALA A 299 1.20 0.80 9.27
CA ALA A 299 1.84 1.36 8.09
C ALA A 299 1.57 0.52 6.85
N GLY A 300 1.47 1.17 5.69
CA GLY A 300 1.33 0.48 4.41
C GLY A 300 0.69 1.37 3.35
N ARG A 301 -0.20 0.79 2.54
CA ARG A 301 -0.82 1.48 1.41
C ARG A 301 -2.29 1.12 1.25
N TRP A 302 -3.10 2.12 0.89
CA TRP A 302 -4.40 1.86 0.28
C TRP A 302 -4.39 2.21 -1.20
N PHE A 303 -5.29 1.60 -1.98
CA PHE A 303 -5.44 1.88 -3.41
C PHE A 303 -6.87 1.68 -3.87
N LEU A 304 -7.25 2.29 -5.00
CA LEU A 304 -8.57 2.11 -5.60
C LEU A 304 -8.77 0.63 -5.96
N ALA A 305 -9.93 0.06 -5.66
CA ALA A 305 -10.19 -1.37 -5.83
C ALA A 305 -9.98 -1.87 -7.28
N ASP A 306 -10.30 -1.04 -8.27
CA ASP A 306 -10.16 -1.34 -9.69
C ASP A 306 -8.89 -0.75 -10.34
N HIS A 307 -8.12 0.05 -9.59
CA HIS A 307 -6.94 0.77 -10.09
C HIS A 307 -5.84 0.80 -9.03
N ASP A 308 -5.12 -0.31 -8.87
CA ASP A 308 -4.12 -0.43 -7.81
C ASP A 308 -2.90 0.48 -7.98
N GLU A 309 -2.68 1.01 -9.18
CA GLU A 309 -1.71 2.07 -9.45
C GLU A 309 -2.08 3.40 -8.79
N VAL A 310 -3.37 3.61 -8.51
CA VAL A 310 -3.88 4.83 -7.86
C VAL A 310 -4.12 4.55 -6.38
N GLY A 311 -3.23 5.07 -5.53
CA GLY A 311 -3.29 4.83 -4.10
C GLY A 311 -2.36 5.73 -3.30
N ALA A 312 -2.34 5.54 -1.99
CA ALA A 312 -1.61 6.41 -1.07
C ALA A 312 -0.95 5.64 0.07
N SER A 313 0.21 6.13 0.48
CA SER A 313 0.89 5.63 1.69
C SER A 313 0.10 6.02 2.94
N VAL A 314 0.17 5.18 3.97
CA VAL A 314 -0.43 5.43 5.28
C VAL A 314 0.59 5.17 6.36
N THR A 315 0.67 6.08 7.33
CA THR A 315 1.19 5.81 8.66
C THR A 315 0.16 6.25 9.69
N ALA A 316 -0.07 5.42 10.69
CA ALA A 316 -0.99 5.70 11.77
C ALA A 316 -0.41 5.35 13.14
N VAL A 317 -0.81 6.09 14.18
CA VAL A 317 -0.49 5.78 15.58
C VAL A 317 -1.74 5.80 16.44
N LYS A 318 -1.83 4.88 17.40
CA LYS A 318 -2.96 4.77 18.32
C LYS A 318 -2.96 5.94 19.31
N THR A 319 -4.05 6.71 19.36
CA THR A 319 -4.02 8.02 20.06
C THR A 319 -4.00 7.96 21.58
N THR A 320 -4.37 6.82 22.16
CA THR A 320 -4.53 6.66 23.61
C THR A 320 -3.27 6.16 24.32
N THR A 321 -2.42 5.41 23.61
CA THR A 321 -1.29 4.69 24.21
C THR A 321 0.03 4.99 23.53
N ALA A 322 0.05 5.50 22.30
CA ALA A 322 1.28 5.88 21.65
C ALA A 322 1.83 7.20 22.24
N PRO A 323 3.17 7.38 22.28
CA PRO A 323 3.77 8.66 22.63
C PRO A 323 3.32 9.79 21.70
N ALA A 324 3.21 11.01 22.25
CA ALA A 324 2.89 12.21 21.48
C ALA A 324 3.85 12.37 20.29
N THR A 325 3.30 12.45 19.07
CA THR A 325 4.04 12.32 17.81
C THR A 325 3.39 13.16 16.73
N ILE A 326 4.21 13.82 15.91
CA ILE A 326 3.79 14.44 14.65
C ILE A 326 3.94 13.40 13.54
N LEU A 327 2.88 13.16 12.78
CA LEU A 327 2.86 12.20 11.67
C LEU A 327 3.08 12.83 10.30
N GLY A 328 2.64 14.07 10.11
CA GLY A 328 2.76 14.74 8.83
C GLY A 328 2.18 16.14 8.81
N PHE A 329 2.29 16.77 7.65
CA PHE A 329 1.92 18.16 7.42
C PHE A 329 1.09 18.26 6.14
N SER A 330 0.09 19.15 6.14
CA SER A 330 -0.64 19.51 4.90
C SER A 330 0.23 20.16 3.82
N GLN A 331 1.40 20.66 4.21
CA GLN A 331 2.41 21.23 3.33
C GLN A 331 3.79 20.91 3.91
N GLU A 332 4.65 20.28 3.11
CA GLU A 332 5.95 19.76 3.55
C GLU A 332 7.09 20.78 3.39
N HIS A 333 6.84 21.94 2.79
CA HIS A 333 7.89 22.93 2.56
C HIS A 333 7.42 24.38 2.62
N LEU A 334 8.34 25.31 2.83
CA LEU A 334 8.06 26.74 2.79
C LEU A 334 9.24 27.51 2.19
N LYS A 335 8.97 28.32 1.17
CA LYS A 335 9.98 29.19 0.58
C LYS A 335 10.32 30.35 1.54
N THR A 336 11.57 30.76 1.62
CA THR A 336 11.99 31.94 2.40
C THR A 336 11.21 33.19 1.96
N GLY A 337 10.74 33.98 2.93
CA GLY A 337 9.92 35.17 2.68
C GLY A 337 8.45 34.88 2.38
N ALA A 338 8.03 33.62 2.34
CA ALA A 338 6.65 33.24 2.14
C ALA A 338 5.95 32.88 3.46
N SER A 339 4.61 32.94 3.43
CA SER A 339 3.74 32.49 4.51
C SER A 339 2.76 31.44 4.00
N ALA A 340 2.36 30.52 4.86
CA ALA A 340 1.38 29.48 4.55
C ALA A 340 0.52 29.15 5.78
N ARG A 341 -0.68 28.64 5.53
CA ARG A 341 -1.46 27.95 6.57
C ARG A 341 -1.10 26.47 6.50
N VAL A 342 -0.67 25.90 7.61
CA VAL A 342 -0.25 24.51 7.71
C VAL A 342 -1.05 23.81 8.80
N THR A 343 -1.67 22.70 8.44
CA THR A 343 -2.17 21.69 9.37
C THR A 343 -1.06 20.69 9.69
N VAL A 344 -0.79 20.48 10.97
CA VAL A 344 0.06 19.43 11.53
C VAL A 344 -0.85 18.30 12.00
N TRP A 345 -0.68 17.10 11.48
CA TRP A 345 -1.43 15.91 11.90
C TRP A 345 -0.59 15.02 12.80
N GLY A 346 -1.21 14.40 13.80
CA GLY A 346 -0.49 13.55 14.74
C GLY A 346 -1.32 13.12 15.95
N SER A 347 -0.66 12.81 17.05
CA SER A 347 -1.30 12.41 18.31
C SER A 347 -0.65 13.12 19.50
N GLY A 348 -1.45 13.47 20.50
CA GLY A 348 -0.99 14.19 21.70
C GLY A 348 -0.56 15.63 21.39
N LEU A 349 -1.23 16.28 20.43
CA LEU A 349 -0.85 17.60 19.90
C LEU A 349 -1.50 18.78 20.65
N ASP A 350 -2.26 18.54 21.71
CA ASP A 350 -2.93 19.57 22.52
C ASP A 350 -2.05 20.13 23.67
N GLY A 351 -0.82 19.64 23.81
CA GLY A 351 0.01 19.83 24.99
C GLY A 351 1.18 20.81 24.88
N GLY A 352 1.01 22.00 24.28
CA GLY A 352 2.05 23.05 24.33
C GLY A 352 2.20 23.91 23.07
N PRO A 353 3.21 24.79 23.02
CA PRO A 353 3.46 25.67 21.89
C PRO A 353 3.89 24.89 20.64
N VAL A 354 3.67 25.50 19.48
CA VAL A 354 4.12 24.98 18.18
C VAL A 354 5.36 25.74 17.71
N ASP A 355 6.39 25.00 17.31
CA ASP A 355 7.64 25.55 16.81
C ASP A 355 8.05 24.84 15.51
N PHE A 356 8.25 25.61 14.44
CA PHE A 356 8.71 25.14 13.13
C PHE A 356 10.24 25.31 12.93
N GLY A 357 10.95 25.62 14.02
CA GLY A 357 12.39 25.80 14.04
C GLY A 357 12.85 27.19 13.61
N PRO A 358 14.19 27.40 13.59
CA PRO A 358 14.78 28.72 13.37
C PRO A 358 14.34 29.39 12.07
N GLY A 359 14.07 30.69 12.15
CA GLY A 359 13.69 31.50 10.98
C GLY A 359 12.25 31.32 10.50
N VAL A 360 11.41 30.57 11.24
CA VAL A 360 9.98 30.45 10.96
C VAL A 360 9.18 31.02 12.13
N THR A 361 8.31 31.98 11.87
CA THR A 361 7.35 32.47 12.88
C THR A 361 6.07 31.66 12.80
N VAL A 362 5.45 31.39 13.95
CA VAL A 362 4.25 30.56 14.05
C VAL A 362 3.16 31.35 14.77
N LYS A 363 1.97 31.36 14.19
CA LYS A 363 0.76 31.91 14.79
C LYS A 363 -0.30 30.79 14.86
N PRO A 364 -0.66 30.34 16.08
CA PRO A 364 -1.70 29.32 16.25
C PRO A 364 -3.06 29.78 15.72
N VAL A 365 -3.78 28.88 15.04
CA VAL A 365 -5.17 29.08 14.59
C VAL A 365 -6.12 28.18 15.37
N SER A 366 -5.82 26.89 15.44
CA SER A 366 -6.57 25.92 16.25
C SER A 366 -5.67 24.75 16.65
N GLN A 367 -6.00 24.09 17.76
CA GLN A 367 -5.21 23.00 18.31
C GLN A 367 -6.13 21.97 18.96
N SER A 368 -5.93 20.70 18.63
CA SER A 368 -6.61 19.55 19.22
C SER A 368 -5.58 18.45 19.50
N ALA A 369 -6.01 17.37 20.14
CA ALA A 369 -5.13 16.23 20.42
C ALA A 369 -4.58 15.55 19.15
N THR A 370 -5.21 15.74 17.98
CA THR A 370 -4.84 15.04 16.73
C THR A 370 -4.51 15.94 15.55
N ALA A 371 -4.80 17.24 15.64
CA ALA A 371 -4.48 18.20 14.59
C ALA A 371 -4.21 19.60 15.16
N VAL A 372 -3.24 20.30 14.57
CA VAL A 372 -2.97 21.72 14.87
C VAL A 372 -2.94 22.50 13.58
N VAL A 373 -3.69 23.59 13.49
CA VAL A 373 -3.65 24.52 12.36
C VAL A 373 -2.88 25.76 12.80
N VAL A 374 -1.87 26.12 12.02
CA VAL A 374 -1.02 27.29 12.26
C VAL A 374 -0.88 28.13 10.99
N GLU A 375 -0.67 29.42 11.16
CA GLU A 375 -0.11 30.30 10.13
C GLU A 375 1.40 30.40 10.37
N VAL A 376 2.20 29.99 9.39
CA VAL A 376 3.66 30.02 9.45
C VAL A 376 4.21 31.04 8.45
N ALA A 377 5.29 31.72 8.80
CA ALA A 377 6.02 32.60 7.88
C ALA A 377 7.53 32.38 8.00
N ALA A 378 8.19 32.06 6.89
CA ALA A 378 9.64 31.95 6.84
C ALA A 378 10.25 33.34 6.61
N ALA A 379 11.24 33.72 7.42
CA ALA A 379 12.00 34.93 7.19
C ALA A 379 12.72 34.88 5.83
N ALA A 380 12.90 36.03 5.19
CA ALA A 380 13.58 36.12 3.89
C ALA A 380 15.04 35.64 3.94
N ASN A 381 15.68 35.70 5.11
CA ASN A 381 17.04 35.24 5.38
C ASN A 381 17.07 33.92 6.17
N ALA A 382 15.96 33.18 6.28
CA ALA A 382 15.96 31.89 6.96
C ALA A 382 16.88 30.91 6.22
N ALA A 383 17.77 30.24 6.95
CA ALA A 383 18.69 29.26 6.37
C ALA A 383 17.90 28.08 5.76
N PRO A 384 18.15 27.70 4.49
CA PRO A 384 17.55 26.51 3.88
C PRO A 384 17.87 25.22 4.64
N GLY A 385 16.95 24.26 4.60
CA GLY A 385 17.13 22.92 5.15
C GLY A 385 15.92 22.38 5.89
N PRO A 386 16.02 21.12 6.37
CA PRO A 386 14.95 20.46 7.11
C PRO A 386 14.73 21.15 8.46
N ARG A 387 13.48 21.11 8.91
CA ARG A 387 13.02 21.59 10.21
C ARG A 387 12.58 20.41 11.06
N LYS A 388 13.10 20.38 12.29
CA LYS A 388 12.53 19.58 13.36
C LYS A 388 11.37 20.39 13.96
N VAL A 389 10.15 20.01 13.62
CA VAL A 389 8.94 20.67 14.12
C VAL A 389 8.59 20.07 15.48
N SER A 390 8.08 20.89 16.40
CA SER A 390 7.55 20.42 17.67
C SER A 390 6.18 21.02 18.00
N VAL A 391 5.36 20.24 18.70
CA VAL A 391 4.09 20.64 19.30
C VAL A 391 4.10 20.12 20.73
N GLY A 392 4.42 21.00 21.68
CA GLY A 392 4.65 20.56 23.06
C GLY A 392 5.78 19.52 23.16
N LYS A 393 5.42 18.28 23.53
CA LYS A 393 6.37 17.15 23.59
C LYS A 393 6.48 16.36 22.28
N ALA A 394 5.50 16.52 21.37
CA ALA A 394 5.52 15.84 20.09
C ALA A 394 6.60 16.48 19.20
N THR A 395 7.37 15.64 18.50
CA THR A 395 8.33 16.11 17.50
C THR A 395 8.13 15.36 16.19
N GLY A 396 8.46 16.02 15.08
CA GLY A 396 8.37 15.44 13.74
C GLY A 396 9.41 16.04 12.82
N MET A 397 9.74 15.28 11.78
CA MET A 397 10.56 15.69 10.64
C MET A 397 9.67 15.74 9.39
N GLY A 398 10.20 16.25 8.27
CA GLY A 398 9.47 16.30 7.00
C GLY A 398 8.90 17.67 6.63
N PHE A 399 9.32 18.74 7.33
CA PHE A 399 9.09 20.11 6.89
C PHE A 399 10.41 20.76 6.46
N THR A 400 10.49 21.33 5.26
CA THR A 400 11.72 21.91 4.70
C THR A 400 11.55 23.39 4.37
N VAL A 401 12.47 24.24 4.83
CA VAL A 401 12.55 25.62 4.35
C VAL A 401 13.55 25.69 3.20
N TYR A 402 13.24 26.39 2.13
CA TYR A 402 14.15 26.55 0.99
C TYR A 402 14.16 27.98 0.45
N ALA A 403 15.31 28.40 -0.10
CA ALA A 403 15.44 29.72 -0.72
C ALA A 403 15.32 29.62 -2.25
N ALA A 404 16.03 28.67 -2.85
CA ALA A 404 15.93 28.26 -4.24
C ALA A 404 16.11 26.74 -4.31
N LEU A 405 15.59 26.13 -5.36
CA LEU A 405 15.81 24.71 -5.66
C LEU A 405 17.12 24.53 -6.44
N ASP A 406 17.85 23.47 -6.14
CA ASP A 406 19.05 23.10 -6.91
C ASP A 406 18.69 22.19 -8.09
N SER A 407 17.68 21.33 -7.92
CA SER A 407 17.19 20.45 -8.98
C SER A 407 15.72 20.06 -8.80
N VAL A 408 15.16 19.46 -9.85
CA VAL A 408 13.83 18.86 -9.87
C VAL A 408 13.95 17.45 -10.44
N ALA A 409 13.39 16.48 -9.75
CA ALA A 409 13.25 15.11 -10.23
C ALA A 409 11.79 14.79 -10.58
N VAL A 410 11.59 13.94 -11.59
CA VAL A 410 10.28 13.33 -11.85
C VAL A 410 10.24 12.00 -11.08
N GLU A 411 9.29 11.89 -10.16
CA GLU A 411 9.05 10.68 -9.38
C GLU A 411 7.73 10.02 -9.83
N PRO A 412 7.71 8.71 -10.15
CA PRO A 412 8.86 7.82 -10.25
C PRO A 412 9.72 8.13 -11.49
N ALA A 413 11.03 7.90 -11.39
CA ALA A 413 11.96 8.11 -12.51
C ALA A 413 11.69 7.15 -13.69
N PHE A 414 11.14 5.96 -13.41
CA PHE A 414 10.70 4.99 -14.42
C PHE A 414 9.39 4.34 -14.00
N THR A 415 8.44 4.22 -14.92
CA THR A 415 7.23 3.43 -14.70
C THR A 415 6.58 2.96 -16.00
N ILE A 416 5.51 2.19 -15.86
CA ILE A 416 4.75 1.57 -16.94
C ILE A 416 3.28 1.98 -16.82
N ALA A 417 2.70 2.44 -17.92
CA ALA A 417 1.25 2.51 -18.12
C ALA A 417 0.79 1.37 -19.04
N ARG A 418 -0.49 1.02 -19.03
CA ARG A 418 -1.03 -0.01 -19.94
C ARG A 418 -2.30 0.46 -20.61
N VAL A 419 -2.37 0.29 -21.92
CA VAL A 419 -3.61 0.50 -22.67
C VAL A 419 -4.73 -0.40 -22.12
N GLY A 420 -5.98 -0.03 -22.34
CA GLY A 420 -7.13 -0.81 -21.89
C GLY A 420 -8.45 -0.32 -22.48
N GLY A 421 -9.56 -0.89 -22.03
CA GLY A 421 -10.90 -0.56 -22.52
C GLY A 421 -11.10 -0.93 -23.99
N ASN A 422 -11.77 -0.05 -24.74
CA ASN A 422 -12.08 -0.23 -26.17
C ASN A 422 -12.80 -1.55 -26.49
N GLY A 423 -13.78 -1.92 -25.65
CA GLY A 423 -14.51 -3.19 -25.76
C GLY A 423 -13.77 -4.41 -25.20
N GLY A 424 -12.52 -4.27 -24.75
CA GLY A 424 -11.77 -5.30 -24.04
C GLY A 424 -12.17 -5.46 -22.57
N THR A 425 -11.78 -6.58 -21.97
CA THR A 425 -12.11 -6.94 -20.57
C THR A 425 -11.16 -6.36 -19.52
N THR A 426 -10.12 -5.64 -19.92
CA THR A 426 -9.11 -5.08 -19.02
C THR A 426 -9.21 -3.56 -19.04
N ALA A 427 -9.27 -2.96 -17.84
CA ALA A 427 -9.23 -1.52 -17.68
C ALA A 427 -7.82 -0.96 -18.04
N PRO A 428 -7.71 0.29 -18.48
CA PRO A 428 -6.42 0.95 -18.64
C PRO A 428 -5.72 1.10 -17.28
N VAL A 429 -4.38 1.01 -17.28
CA VAL A 429 -3.54 1.26 -16.10
C VAL A 429 -2.82 2.58 -16.31
N SER A 430 -3.14 3.56 -15.47
CA SER A 430 -2.56 4.89 -15.51
C SER A 430 -1.13 4.93 -14.94
N ALA A 431 -0.46 6.08 -15.07
CA ALA A 431 0.80 6.33 -14.37
C ALA A 431 0.80 7.75 -13.79
N GLN A 432 0.98 7.86 -12.48
CA GLN A 432 1.01 9.15 -11.78
C GLN A 432 2.46 9.56 -11.54
N PHE A 433 2.76 10.83 -11.84
CA PHE A 433 4.07 11.45 -11.61
C PHE A 433 3.96 12.66 -10.68
N GLU A 434 5.04 12.96 -9.97
CA GLU A 434 5.21 14.19 -9.18
C GLU A 434 6.55 14.84 -9.54
N ALA A 435 6.58 16.17 -9.51
CA ALA A 435 7.80 16.95 -9.69
C ALA A 435 8.34 17.30 -8.31
N VAL A 436 9.45 16.68 -7.92
CA VAL A 436 10.00 16.81 -6.57
C VAL A 436 11.23 17.69 -6.60
N GLY A 437 11.21 18.75 -5.80
CA GLY A 437 12.35 19.67 -5.65
C GLY A 437 13.38 19.14 -4.66
N TYR A 438 14.66 19.42 -4.93
CA TYR A 438 15.79 19.03 -4.11
C TYR A 438 16.76 20.19 -3.87
N LEU A 439 17.45 20.12 -2.73
CA LEU A 439 18.67 20.88 -2.45
C LEU A 439 19.85 19.90 -2.40
N ASN A 440 21.02 20.32 -2.88
CA ASN A 440 22.25 19.51 -2.95
C ASN A 440 22.92 19.25 -1.58
N GLY A 441 22.24 19.54 -0.47
CA GLY A 441 22.77 19.31 0.86
C GLY A 441 24.05 20.09 1.22
N PRO A 442 24.68 19.75 2.37
CA PRO A 442 25.94 20.34 2.81
C PRO A 442 27.13 20.16 1.86
N ASP A 443 27.20 19.08 1.07
CA ASP A 443 28.33 18.82 0.18
C ASP A 443 28.26 19.61 -1.15
N GLY A 444 27.08 20.16 -1.47
CA GLY A 444 26.82 21.01 -2.62
C GLY A 444 26.75 20.27 -3.96
N LYS A 445 26.69 18.93 -3.95
CA LYS A 445 26.60 18.08 -5.14
C LYS A 445 25.19 17.51 -5.29
N ALA A 446 24.74 17.34 -6.52
CA ALA A 446 23.45 16.72 -6.79
C ALA A 446 23.57 15.20 -6.81
N GLY A 447 22.53 14.51 -6.33
CA GLY A 447 22.40 13.06 -6.40
C GLY A 447 23.22 12.30 -5.36
N THR A 448 23.57 12.95 -4.25
CA THR A 448 24.30 12.36 -3.12
C THR A 448 23.36 12.02 -1.97
N GLU A 449 23.85 11.28 -0.98
CA GLU A 449 23.03 10.83 0.17
C GLU A 449 22.57 11.97 1.08
N ASP A 450 23.21 13.16 1.00
CA ASP A 450 22.89 14.33 1.80
C ASP A 450 21.94 15.33 1.09
N ASP A 451 21.47 14.99 -0.13
CA ASP A 451 20.43 15.74 -0.82
C ASP A 451 19.19 15.90 0.07
N ILE A 452 18.70 17.13 0.18
CA ILE A 452 17.53 17.47 0.99
C ILE A 452 16.32 17.53 0.07
N ARG A 453 15.41 16.57 0.25
CA ARG A 453 14.10 16.59 -0.41
C ARG A 453 13.28 17.79 0.11
N VAL A 454 12.86 18.67 -0.80
CA VAL A 454 11.95 19.79 -0.49
C VAL A 454 10.50 19.31 -0.52
N GLY A 455 10.11 18.55 -1.55
CA GLY A 455 8.75 18.03 -1.68
C GLY A 455 8.20 18.13 -3.09
N ALA A 456 6.99 17.58 -3.28
CA ALA A 456 6.27 17.69 -4.54
C ALA A 456 5.80 19.14 -4.76
N LEU A 457 6.06 19.67 -5.95
CA LEU A 457 5.79 21.05 -6.34
C LEU A 457 4.87 21.09 -7.56
N PRO A 458 4.06 22.15 -7.72
CA PRO A 458 3.30 22.36 -8.96
C PRO A 458 4.25 22.45 -10.17
N ALA A 459 3.92 21.73 -11.24
CA ALA A 459 4.72 21.69 -12.46
C ALA A 459 3.85 21.74 -13.71
N ALA A 460 4.43 22.24 -14.80
CA ALA A 460 3.92 22.02 -16.14
C ALA A 460 4.44 20.68 -16.68
N TRP A 461 3.53 19.86 -17.20
CA TRP A 461 3.84 18.51 -17.67
C TRP A 461 3.77 18.41 -19.19
N THR A 462 4.76 17.79 -19.80
CA THR A 462 4.78 17.50 -21.24
C THR A 462 5.32 16.10 -21.51
N LEU A 463 5.02 15.58 -22.71
CA LEU A 463 5.51 14.29 -23.20
C LEU A 463 6.39 14.53 -24.42
N GLU A 464 7.53 13.86 -24.44
CA GLU A 464 8.47 13.83 -25.55
C GLU A 464 8.74 12.38 -25.98
N PRO A 465 9.13 12.11 -27.25
CA PRO A 465 9.60 10.78 -27.63
C PRO A 465 10.87 10.46 -26.84
N PHE A 466 10.96 9.27 -26.23
CA PHE A 466 12.13 8.90 -25.44
C PHE A 466 13.40 8.71 -26.31
N ASN A 467 13.22 8.28 -27.56
CA ASN A 467 14.30 8.04 -28.52
C ASN A 467 13.83 8.23 -29.97
N ASP A 468 14.74 8.11 -30.93
CA ASP A 468 14.44 8.27 -32.36
C ASP A 468 13.39 7.28 -32.89
N ALA A 469 13.36 6.06 -32.36
CA ALA A 469 12.35 5.08 -32.75
C ALA A 469 10.95 5.50 -32.29
N ALA A 470 10.81 6.00 -31.06
CA ALA A 470 9.57 6.56 -30.53
C ALA A 470 9.09 7.77 -31.34
N LYS A 471 10.02 8.62 -31.78
CA LYS A 471 9.73 9.75 -32.67
C LYS A 471 9.22 9.28 -34.03
N LEU A 472 9.89 8.29 -34.65
CA LEU A 472 9.50 7.70 -35.93
C LEU A 472 8.11 7.05 -35.86
N MET A 473 7.79 6.40 -34.74
CA MET A 473 6.51 5.73 -34.50
C MET A 473 5.40 6.69 -34.04
N GLU A 474 5.68 8.00 -33.94
CA GLU A 474 4.79 9.03 -33.40
C GLU A 474 4.20 8.66 -32.02
N ASP A 475 5.02 8.09 -31.13
CA ASP A 475 4.53 7.54 -29.85
C ASP A 475 3.78 8.59 -29.00
N VAL A 476 4.26 9.84 -28.94
CA VAL A 476 3.60 10.93 -28.19
C VAL A 476 2.19 11.20 -28.68
N LYS A 477 1.93 11.02 -29.98
CA LYS A 477 0.62 11.27 -30.60
C LYS A 477 -0.40 10.18 -30.27
N PHE A 478 0.05 8.94 -30.12
CA PHE A 478 -0.83 7.79 -30.02
C PHE A 478 -0.91 7.15 -28.64
N ALA A 479 0.12 7.27 -27.80
CA ALA A 479 0.24 6.47 -26.57
C ALA A 479 -0.72 6.91 -25.44
N GLY A 480 -1.15 8.17 -25.42
CA GLY A 480 -1.99 8.74 -24.36
C GLY A 480 -1.75 10.23 -24.12
N THR A 481 -2.21 10.74 -22.99
CA THR A 481 -2.10 12.16 -22.61
C THR A 481 -1.68 12.31 -21.15
N ILE A 482 -0.93 13.37 -20.82
CA ILE A 482 -0.61 13.73 -19.44
C ILE A 482 -1.42 14.95 -18.98
N ALA A 483 -2.05 14.85 -17.81
CA ALA A 483 -2.81 15.93 -17.21
C ALA A 483 -1.90 16.90 -16.43
N ALA A 484 -2.42 18.08 -16.10
CA ALA A 484 -1.71 19.07 -15.28
C ALA A 484 -1.35 18.55 -13.87
N SER A 485 -2.04 17.51 -13.39
CA SER A 485 -1.72 16.82 -12.14
C SER A 485 -0.54 15.85 -12.25
N GLY A 486 0.08 15.70 -13.41
CA GLY A 486 1.10 14.67 -13.66
C GLY A 486 0.52 13.26 -13.88
N LEU A 487 -0.81 13.13 -14.03
CA LEU A 487 -1.44 11.84 -14.32
C LEU A 487 -1.39 11.56 -15.83
N PHE A 488 -0.66 10.52 -16.23
CA PHE A 488 -0.73 9.97 -17.58
C PHE A 488 -1.91 9.00 -17.71
N ALA A 489 -2.78 9.29 -18.66
CA ALA A 489 -3.88 8.42 -19.09
C ALA A 489 -3.49 7.74 -20.42
N PRO A 490 -3.34 6.40 -20.44
CA PRO A 490 -3.02 5.67 -21.66
C PRO A 490 -4.21 5.69 -22.63
N ALA A 491 -3.91 5.57 -23.91
CA ALA A 491 -4.92 5.46 -24.96
C ALA A 491 -5.62 4.08 -24.97
N ALA A 492 -6.63 3.98 -25.83
CA ALA A 492 -7.43 2.78 -26.05
C ALA A 492 -6.58 1.57 -26.47
N ALA A 493 -6.93 0.40 -25.96
CA ALA A 493 -6.33 -0.88 -26.34
C ALA A 493 -6.66 -1.33 -27.78
N GLY A 494 -5.90 -2.31 -28.27
CA GLY A 494 -6.12 -3.00 -29.54
C GLY A 494 -5.35 -2.40 -30.71
N PRO A 495 -5.30 -3.11 -31.86
CA PRO A 495 -4.66 -2.61 -33.08
C PRO A 495 -5.23 -1.27 -33.51
N ASN A 496 -4.37 -0.30 -33.83
CA ASN A 496 -4.79 1.01 -34.34
C ASN A 496 -4.42 1.14 -35.83
N PRO A 497 -5.40 1.13 -36.76
CA PRO A 497 -5.15 1.27 -38.20
C PRO A 497 -4.43 2.57 -38.62
N GLN A 498 -4.42 3.59 -37.76
CA GLN A 498 -3.72 4.86 -38.01
C GLN A 498 -2.22 4.78 -37.70
N ARG A 499 -1.74 3.70 -37.08
CA ARG A 499 -0.32 3.49 -36.77
C ARG A 499 0.34 2.58 -37.79
N ALA A 500 1.67 2.72 -37.93
CA ALA A 500 2.46 1.78 -38.69
C ALA A 500 2.23 0.33 -38.20
N PHE A 501 2.07 -0.59 -39.17
CA PHE A 501 1.76 -2.01 -38.94
C PHE A 501 0.45 -2.28 -38.19
N SER A 502 -0.44 -1.28 -38.09
CA SER A 502 -1.62 -1.34 -37.24
C SER A 502 -1.29 -1.69 -35.78
N THR A 503 -0.11 -1.28 -35.29
CA THR A 503 0.31 -1.56 -33.92
C THR A 503 -0.63 -0.91 -32.89
N ASN A 504 -0.56 -1.36 -31.65
CA ASN A 504 -1.36 -0.84 -30.54
C ASN A 504 -0.97 0.62 -30.22
N ASN A 505 -1.79 1.31 -29.41
CA ASN A 505 -1.50 2.64 -28.89
C ASN A 505 -0.48 2.66 -27.72
N ILE A 506 0.66 2.03 -27.95
CA ILE A 506 1.78 1.93 -27.00
C ILE A 506 2.87 2.96 -27.32
N GLY A 507 3.83 3.18 -26.42
CA GLY A 507 4.98 4.03 -26.72
C GLY A 507 6.03 4.10 -25.63
N ASP A 508 7.24 4.54 -26.03
CA ASP A 508 8.37 4.85 -25.15
C ASP A 508 8.51 6.38 -25.03
N LEU A 509 8.10 6.90 -23.87
CA LEU A 509 7.88 8.32 -23.64
C LEU A 509 8.86 8.86 -22.59
N LYS A 510 9.35 10.08 -22.83
CA LYS A 510 9.99 10.90 -21.82
C LYS A 510 8.94 11.83 -21.22
N VAL A 511 8.81 11.80 -19.90
CA VAL A 511 7.91 12.66 -19.13
C VAL A 511 8.72 13.82 -18.60
N VAL A 512 8.33 15.04 -18.95
CA VAL A 512 9.08 16.26 -18.60
C VAL A 512 8.24 17.12 -17.69
N ALA A 513 8.75 17.41 -16.49
CA ALA A 513 8.14 18.31 -15.52
C ALA A 513 8.93 19.61 -15.44
N THR A 514 8.27 20.75 -15.59
CA THR A 514 8.88 22.08 -15.42
C THR A 514 8.28 22.79 -14.22
N VAL A 515 9.09 23.03 -13.19
CA VAL A 515 8.73 23.76 -11.98
C VAL A 515 9.20 25.20 -12.09
N ARG A 516 8.34 26.15 -11.69
CA ARG A 516 8.73 27.57 -11.56
C ARG A 516 9.19 27.84 -10.15
N ASP A 517 10.42 28.33 -10.02
CA ASP A 517 10.99 28.74 -8.75
C ASP A 517 11.36 30.24 -8.79
N GLY A 518 10.38 31.08 -8.47
CA GLY A 518 10.49 32.53 -8.68
C GLY A 518 10.64 32.86 -10.17
N ALA A 519 11.77 33.46 -10.55
CA ALA A 519 12.08 33.76 -11.95
C ALA A 519 12.75 32.58 -12.69
N ALA A 520 13.27 31.59 -11.97
CA ALA A 520 13.90 30.42 -12.56
C ALA A 520 12.85 29.38 -12.97
N SER A 521 13.19 28.57 -13.98
CA SER A 521 12.44 27.36 -14.33
C SER A 521 13.41 26.19 -14.32
N LEU A 522 13.05 25.14 -13.60
CA LEU A 522 13.83 23.92 -13.45
C LEU A 522 13.05 22.77 -14.06
N THR A 523 13.75 21.88 -14.74
CA THR A 523 13.15 20.75 -15.44
C THR A 523 13.68 19.45 -14.88
N GLY A 524 12.76 18.53 -14.59
CA GLY A 524 13.05 17.13 -14.31
C GLY A 524 12.53 16.23 -15.42
N GLU A 525 13.16 15.08 -15.60
CA GLU A 525 12.77 14.10 -16.61
C GLU A 525 12.58 12.71 -15.98
N GLY A 526 11.60 11.97 -16.47
CA GLY A 526 11.37 10.57 -16.16
C GLY A 526 11.05 9.78 -17.43
N ARG A 527 11.08 8.45 -17.34
CA ARG A 527 10.73 7.56 -18.46
C ARG A 527 9.43 6.81 -18.18
N LEU A 528 8.57 6.79 -19.19
CA LEU A 528 7.30 6.07 -19.18
C LEU A 528 7.24 5.13 -20.37
N ILE A 529 7.00 3.85 -20.11
CA ILE A 529 6.62 2.92 -21.17
C ILE A 529 5.10 2.69 -21.08
N SER A 530 4.35 3.19 -22.06
CA SER A 530 2.95 2.79 -22.25
C SER A 530 2.92 1.50 -23.05
N THR A 531 2.42 0.41 -22.46
CA THR A 531 2.52 -0.95 -23.06
C THR A 531 1.18 -1.68 -23.10
N VAL A 532 1.21 -2.93 -23.54
CA VAL A 532 0.04 -3.80 -23.68
C VAL A 532 -0.52 -4.26 -22.33
N GLN A 533 -1.72 -4.81 -22.38
CA GLN A 533 -2.44 -5.33 -21.22
C GLN A 533 -1.77 -6.58 -20.65
N ARG A 534 -2.20 -6.97 -19.46
CA ARG A 534 -1.99 -8.31 -18.92
C ARG A 534 -3.34 -8.85 -18.43
N TRP A 535 -3.59 -10.13 -18.68
CA TRP A 535 -4.84 -10.79 -18.28
C TRP A 535 -4.68 -11.64 -17.02
N ASN A 536 -3.46 -12.07 -16.72
CA ASN A 536 -3.12 -12.72 -15.46
C ASN A 536 -2.54 -11.67 -14.51
N ASP A 537 -3.33 -11.23 -13.53
CA ASP A 537 -2.91 -10.30 -12.48
C ASP A 537 -3.27 -10.87 -11.09
N PRO A 538 -2.44 -11.78 -10.56
CA PRO A 538 -2.69 -12.37 -9.25
C PRO A 538 -2.41 -11.37 -8.11
N PRO A 539 -2.89 -11.67 -6.89
CA PRO A 539 -2.67 -10.83 -5.70
C PRO A 539 -1.20 -10.42 -5.47
N ILE A 540 -0.24 -11.31 -5.72
CA ILE A 540 1.20 -11.02 -5.72
C ILE A 540 1.70 -11.18 -7.15
N ARG A 541 2.20 -10.13 -7.80
CA ARG A 541 2.57 -10.11 -9.24
C ARG A 541 3.79 -10.95 -9.59
#